data_AF-A0A7S1QYR2-F1
#
_entry.id   AF-A0A7S1QYR2-F1
#
_cell.length_a   1.000
_cell.length_b   1.000
_cell.length_c   1.000
_cell.angle_alpha   90.00
_cell.angle_beta   90.00
_cell.angle_gamma   90.00
#
_symmetry.space_group_name_H-M   'P 1'
#
loop_
_entity.id
_entity.type
_entity.pdbx_description
1 polymer ?
#
loop_
_entity_poly.entity_id
_entity_poly.type
_entity_poly.pdbx_seq_one_letter_code
_entity_poly.pdbx_strand_id
1 'polypeptide(L)'
;LGAMGCSSSSGAADSPAPQRSSSVAADDRKVSTTSRVSQTSTGSAISVEQSRKAHERLRKLRKLDQSTKIPFVLVELRGEGDGRGFVEVCGKDEYGVYEHLEEWLLREWACTKLDGGDLRDDTPVPFSDALYGWPGFRAKDDGTSNMGLATMRLVD
;
A
#
# COMPACT_ATOMS: atom_id res chain seq x y z
N LEU A 1 -30.85 39.58 5.57
CA LEU A 1 -31.76 39.27 6.70
C LEU A 1 -32.58 38.05 6.31
N GLY A 2 -32.22 36.88 6.83
CA GLY A 2 -32.85 35.62 6.48
C GLY A 2 -32.16 34.49 7.24
N ALA A 3 -32.48 34.38 8.52
CA ALA A 3 -32.06 33.30 9.41
C ALA A 3 -33.06 32.16 9.32
N MET A 4 -32.59 30.92 9.20
CA MET A 4 -33.32 29.65 9.37
C MET A 4 -32.31 28.53 9.11
N GLY A 5 -32.11 27.49 9.92
CA GLY A 5 -32.70 27.10 11.19
C GLY A 5 -31.91 25.88 11.70
N CYS A 6 -31.80 25.77 13.02
CA CYS A 6 -31.14 24.69 13.73
C CYS A 6 -31.99 23.41 13.71
N SER A 7 -31.36 22.26 13.47
CA SER A 7 -31.90 20.95 13.86
C SER A 7 -30.78 20.04 14.33
N SER A 8 -30.67 19.96 15.65
CA SER A 8 -29.85 19.04 16.43
C SER A 8 -30.63 17.76 16.72
N SER A 9 -30.03 16.60 16.49
CA SER A 9 -30.50 15.34 17.09
C SER A 9 -29.30 14.50 17.53
N SER A 10 -29.08 14.52 18.84
CA SER A 10 -28.17 13.69 19.61
C SER A 10 -28.74 12.28 19.78
N GLY A 11 -28.02 11.27 19.29
CA GLY A 11 -28.31 9.86 19.56
C GLY A 11 -27.14 9.24 20.34
N ALA A 12 -27.23 9.29 21.68
CA ALA A 12 -26.36 8.55 22.57
C ALA A 12 -26.84 7.09 22.64
N ALA A 13 -25.96 6.14 22.34
CA ALA A 13 -26.17 4.72 22.64
C ALA A 13 -24.96 4.22 23.43
N ASP A 14 -25.17 4.24 24.74
CA ASP A 14 -24.35 3.72 25.80
C ASP A 14 -24.56 2.20 25.89
N SER A 15 -23.50 1.39 25.82
CA SER A 15 -23.55 0.00 26.28
C SER A 15 -22.16 -0.57 26.60
N PRO A 16 -22.07 -1.41 27.63
CA PRO A 16 -20.90 -1.50 28.50
C PRO A 16 -20.00 -2.70 28.17
N ALA A 17 -18.71 -2.54 28.46
CA ALA A 17 -17.74 -3.63 28.55
C ALA A 17 -17.88 -4.38 29.89
N PRO A 18 -17.84 -5.72 29.85
CA PRO A 18 -17.14 -6.51 30.88
C PRO A 18 -16.40 -7.69 30.22
N GLN A 19 -15.44 -8.41 30.80
CA GLN A 19 -14.64 -8.32 32.01
C GLN A 19 -13.49 -9.34 31.81
N ARG A 20 -12.41 -9.13 32.55
CA ARG A 20 -11.26 -10.04 32.70
C ARG A 20 -11.66 -11.38 33.32
N SER A 21 -10.95 -12.44 32.90
CA SER A 21 -10.54 -13.58 33.74
C SER A 21 -9.30 -14.21 33.08
N SER A 22 -8.08 -14.03 33.61
CA SER A 22 -7.43 -14.80 34.67
C SER A 22 -7.54 -16.32 34.51
N SER A 23 -6.40 -17.01 34.25
CA SER A 23 -5.81 -17.96 35.22
C SER A 23 -4.84 -18.95 34.55
N VAL A 24 -3.58 -18.90 35.00
CA VAL A 24 -2.66 -20.02 35.29
C VAL A 24 -2.73 -21.31 34.46
N ALA A 25 -1.61 -21.63 33.79
CA ALA A 25 -0.90 -22.89 33.97
C ALA A 25 0.56 -22.73 33.53
N ALA A 26 1.47 -22.75 34.51
CA ALA A 26 2.90 -22.92 34.26
C ALA A 26 3.14 -24.42 33.99
N ASP A 27 3.39 -24.78 32.73
CA ASP A 27 3.82 -26.12 32.34
C ASP A 27 5.35 -26.11 32.16
N ASP A 28 6.02 -26.65 33.17
CA ASP A 28 7.47 -26.84 33.26
C ASP A 28 7.89 -28.02 32.36
N ARG A 29 8.00 -27.74 31.05
CA ARG A 29 8.54 -28.69 30.08
C ARG A 29 10.04 -28.51 29.92
N LYS A 30 10.75 -29.44 30.56
CA LYS A 30 12.14 -29.86 30.32
C LYS A 30 12.67 -29.49 28.94
N VAL A 31 13.62 -28.56 28.94
CA VAL A 31 14.51 -28.23 27.84
C VAL A 31 15.33 -29.47 27.47
N SER A 32 14.88 -30.19 26.44
CA SER A 32 15.69 -31.18 25.74
C SER A 32 16.43 -30.45 24.62
N THR A 33 17.69 -30.12 24.90
CA THR A 33 18.63 -29.53 23.97
C THR A 33 19.07 -30.58 22.95
N THR A 34 18.18 -30.94 22.04
CA THR A 34 18.57 -31.60 20.80
C THR A 34 18.93 -30.52 19.79
N SER A 35 20.21 -30.52 19.42
CA SER A 35 20.81 -29.68 18.41
C SER A 35 19.97 -29.73 17.13
N ARG A 36 19.09 -28.74 16.96
CA ARG A 36 18.43 -28.46 15.67
C ARG A 36 19.54 -28.08 14.70
N VAL A 37 20.02 -29.08 13.97
CA VAL A 37 20.62 -28.86 12.66
C VAL A 37 19.61 -28.04 11.90
N SER A 38 19.91 -26.76 11.70
CA SER A 38 19.18 -25.86 10.83
C SER A 38 19.20 -26.47 9.43
N GLN A 39 18.25 -27.37 9.15
CA GLN A 39 17.77 -27.62 7.82
C GLN A 39 17.11 -26.33 7.38
N THR A 40 17.93 -25.38 6.93
CA THR A 40 17.47 -24.25 6.12
C THR A 40 16.71 -24.85 4.96
N SER A 41 15.39 -24.76 5.04
CA SER A 41 14.48 -25.37 4.09
C SER A 41 14.86 -24.92 2.69
N THR A 42 14.99 -25.88 1.78
CA THR A 42 15.20 -25.68 0.35
C THR A 42 14.21 -24.65 -0.24
N GLY A 43 13.01 -24.53 0.33
CA GLY A 43 12.02 -23.51 -0.04
C GLY A 43 12.47 -22.06 0.18
N SER A 44 13.24 -21.78 1.24
CA SER A 44 13.75 -20.41 1.52
C SER A 44 14.79 -19.98 0.49
N ALA A 45 15.65 -20.90 0.06
CA ALA A 45 16.66 -20.65 -0.96
C ALA A 45 16.03 -20.42 -2.35
N ILE A 46 14.97 -21.16 -2.68
CA ILE A 46 14.22 -20.99 -3.94
C ILE A 46 13.57 -19.59 -3.99
N SER A 47 13.04 -19.10 -2.86
CA SER A 47 12.44 -17.75 -2.77
C SER A 47 13.47 -16.64 -2.99
N VAL A 48 14.66 -16.74 -2.40
CA VAL A 48 15.74 -15.76 -2.58
C VAL A 48 16.24 -15.74 -4.03
N GLU A 49 16.44 -16.91 -4.65
CA GLU A 49 16.88 -16.97 -6.04
C GLU A 49 15.83 -16.37 -7.00
N GLN A 50 14.54 -16.63 -6.75
CA GLN A 50 13.43 -16.05 -7.51
C GLN A 50 13.39 -14.52 -7.36
N SER A 51 13.53 -14.00 -6.13
CA SER A 51 13.60 -12.56 -5.88
C SER A 51 14.75 -11.92 -6.65
N ARG A 52 15.96 -12.50 -6.59
CA ARG A 52 17.13 -12.00 -7.33
C ARG A 52 16.90 -11.98 -8.84
N LYS A 53 16.29 -13.05 -9.40
CA LYS A 53 15.94 -13.11 -10.83
C LYS A 53 14.92 -12.03 -11.20
N ALA A 54 13.95 -11.74 -10.34
CA ALA A 54 12.99 -10.66 -10.55
C ALA A 54 13.69 -9.29 -10.58
N HIS A 55 14.56 -9.00 -9.61
CA HIS A 55 15.36 -7.78 -9.58
C HIS A 55 16.24 -7.62 -10.83
N GLU A 56 16.90 -8.69 -11.27
CA GLU A 56 17.72 -8.65 -12.49
C GLU A 56 16.88 -8.32 -13.74
N ARG A 57 15.69 -8.92 -13.86
CA ARG A 57 14.74 -8.61 -14.95
C ARG A 57 14.32 -7.15 -14.91
N LEU A 58 13.99 -6.62 -13.74
CA LEU A 58 13.57 -5.23 -13.56
C LEU A 58 14.69 -4.24 -13.92
N ARG A 59 15.94 -4.54 -13.55
CA ARG A 59 17.12 -3.75 -13.99
C ARG A 59 17.27 -3.73 -15.50
N LYS A 60 17.07 -4.88 -16.17
CA LYS A 60 17.11 -4.98 -17.65
C LYS A 60 15.97 -4.19 -18.29
N LEU A 61 14.75 -4.30 -17.75
CA LEU A 61 13.61 -3.53 -18.21
C LEU A 61 13.84 -2.02 -18.08
N ARG A 62 14.39 -1.55 -16.95
CA ARG A 62 14.72 -0.12 -16.76
C ARG A 62 15.75 0.37 -17.77
N LYS A 63 16.76 -0.44 -18.09
CA LYS A 63 17.73 -0.12 -19.15
C LYS A 63 17.12 -0.06 -20.54
N LEU A 64 16.21 -1.00 -20.86
CA LEU A 64 15.49 -0.99 -22.13
C LEU A 64 14.59 0.23 -22.22
N ASP A 65 13.90 0.55 -21.14
CA ASP A 65 12.99 1.68 -21.07
C ASP A 65 13.74 3.00 -21.34
N GLN A 66 14.92 3.20 -20.74
CA GLN A 66 15.80 4.35 -21.05
C GLN A 66 16.15 4.51 -22.55
N SER A 67 16.04 3.45 -23.36
CA SER A 67 16.31 3.51 -24.80
C SER A 67 15.08 3.85 -25.65
N THR A 68 13.87 3.71 -25.10
CA THR A 68 12.64 4.08 -25.80
C THR A 68 12.36 5.57 -25.64
N LYS A 69 11.76 6.21 -26.65
CA LYS A 69 11.41 7.64 -26.62
C LYS A 69 9.96 7.91 -26.26
N ILE A 70 9.21 6.87 -25.88
CA ILE A 70 7.78 7.02 -25.60
C ILE A 70 7.65 7.43 -24.13
N PRO A 71 7.25 8.68 -23.83
CA PRO A 71 6.94 9.07 -22.46
C PRO A 71 5.60 8.43 -22.11
N PHE A 72 5.60 7.46 -21.21
CA PHE A 72 4.38 6.93 -20.64
C PHE A 72 4.55 6.82 -19.13
N VAL A 73 3.48 7.15 -18.42
CA VAL A 73 3.34 6.94 -16.99
C VAL A 73 2.10 6.06 -16.81
N LEU A 74 2.23 5.04 -15.97
CA LEU A 74 1.13 4.23 -15.50
C LEU A 74 0.82 4.67 -14.08
N VAL A 75 -0.44 5.05 -13.84
CA VAL A 75 -0.94 5.30 -12.49
C VAL A 75 -1.92 4.19 -12.13
N GLU A 76 -1.63 3.47 -11.07
CA GLU A 76 -2.47 2.40 -10.55
C GLU A 76 -3.10 2.84 -9.22
N LEU A 77 -4.43 2.76 -9.14
CA LEU A 77 -5.16 2.97 -7.90
C LEU A 77 -5.38 1.62 -7.23
N ARG A 78 -4.97 1.48 -5.97
CA ARG A 78 -5.18 0.29 -5.14
C ARG A 78 -5.92 0.67 -3.86
N GLY A 79 -6.52 -0.31 -3.18
CA GLY A 79 -7.16 -0.07 -1.90
C GLY A 79 -7.50 -1.34 -1.15
N GLU A 80 -7.40 -1.26 0.18
CA GLU A 80 -7.66 -2.37 1.10
C GLU A 80 -8.70 -1.95 2.16
N GLY A 81 -9.97 -1.92 1.79
CA GLY A 81 -11.04 -1.44 2.67
C GLY A 81 -11.01 0.07 2.90
N ASP A 82 -11.99 0.56 3.65
CA ASP A 82 -12.25 2.00 3.79
C ASP A 82 -11.07 2.78 4.37
N GLY A 83 -10.73 3.89 3.70
CA GLY A 83 -9.68 4.81 4.12
C GLY A 83 -8.24 4.32 3.89
N ARG A 84 -8.06 3.13 3.30
CA ARG A 84 -6.73 2.55 3.02
C ARG A 84 -6.50 2.39 1.53
N GLY A 85 -6.42 3.52 0.83
CA GLY A 85 -6.09 3.58 -0.59
C GLY A 85 -4.59 3.77 -0.83
N PHE A 86 -4.14 3.42 -2.03
CA PHE A 86 -2.80 3.68 -2.51
C PHE A 86 -2.84 4.15 -3.97
N VAL A 87 -1.92 5.05 -4.31
CA VAL A 87 -1.66 5.48 -5.68
C VAL A 87 -0.22 5.08 -6.01
N GLU A 88 -0.06 4.19 -6.97
CA GLU A 88 1.26 3.76 -7.46
C GLU A 88 1.51 4.42 -8.81
N VAL A 89 2.68 5.05 -8.95
CA VAL A 89 3.11 5.69 -10.18
C VAL A 89 4.35 4.95 -10.68
N CYS A 90 4.27 4.50 -11.92
CA CYS A 90 5.33 3.73 -12.58
C CYS A 90 5.60 4.33 -13.97
N GLY A 91 6.85 4.23 -14.42
CA GLY A 91 7.26 4.67 -15.77
C GLY A 91 8.21 5.85 -15.71
N LYS A 92 8.43 6.51 -16.84
CA LYS A 92 9.45 7.55 -16.91
C LYS A 92 8.95 8.86 -16.35
N ASP A 93 9.76 9.46 -15.50
CA ASP A 93 9.63 10.86 -15.16
C ASP A 93 10.24 11.72 -16.28
N GLU A 94 9.40 12.04 -17.25
CA GLU A 94 9.75 12.98 -18.32
C GLU A 94 9.08 14.32 -18.01
N TYR A 95 9.82 15.41 -18.18
CA TYR A 95 9.34 16.77 -17.96
C TYR A 95 8.83 17.08 -16.53
N GLY A 96 9.28 16.33 -15.52
CA GLY A 96 8.89 16.56 -14.11
C GLY A 96 7.44 16.20 -13.81
N VAL A 97 6.84 15.28 -14.58
CA VAL A 97 5.44 14.85 -14.39
C VAL A 97 5.21 14.28 -12.99
N TYR A 98 6.23 13.67 -12.37
CA TYR A 98 6.11 13.13 -11.01
C TYR A 98 5.91 14.24 -9.97
N GLU A 99 6.61 15.37 -10.11
CA GLU A 99 6.46 16.53 -9.22
C GLU A 99 5.06 17.13 -9.34
N HIS A 100 4.58 17.36 -10.57
CA HIS A 100 3.24 17.88 -10.80
C HIS A 100 2.14 16.94 -10.29
N LEU A 101 2.31 15.63 -10.50
CA LEU A 101 1.37 14.63 -10.01
C LEU A 101 1.40 14.55 -8.48
N GLU A 102 2.57 14.61 -7.85
CA GLU A 102 2.71 14.68 -6.40
C GLU A 102 1.97 15.88 -5.83
N GLU A 103 2.26 17.08 -6.32
CA GLU A 103 1.60 18.31 -5.84
C GLU A 103 0.07 18.21 -5.91
N TRP A 104 -0.44 17.69 -7.03
CA TRP A 104 -1.87 17.50 -7.21
C TRP A 104 -2.45 16.45 -6.26
N LEU A 105 -1.79 15.29 -6.11
CA LEU A 105 -2.23 14.22 -5.21
C LEU A 105 -2.25 14.67 -3.75
N LEU A 106 -1.22 15.40 -3.32
CA LEU A 106 -1.12 15.94 -1.96
C LEU A 106 -2.20 16.99 -1.71
N ARG A 107 -2.47 17.87 -2.69
CA ARG A 107 -3.44 18.97 -2.54
C ARG A 107 -4.89 18.52 -2.68
N GLU A 108 -5.22 17.82 -3.76
CA GLU A 108 -6.61 17.51 -4.12
C GLU A 108 -7.14 16.26 -3.43
N TRP A 109 -6.28 15.25 -3.23
CA TRP A 109 -6.68 13.95 -2.67
C TRP A 109 -6.21 13.75 -1.23
N ALA A 110 -5.51 14.75 -0.67
CA ALA A 110 -4.91 14.68 0.65
C ALA A 110 -4.03 13.42 0.82
N CYS A 111 -3.35 13.03 -0.25
CA CYS A 111 -2.45 11.89 -0.22
C CYS A 111 -1.24 12.18 0.68
N THR A 112 -0.55 11.13 1.09
CA THR A 112 0.74 11.22 1.78
C THR A 112 1.78 10.42 1.01
N LYS A 113 2.93 11.03 0.70
CA LYS A 113 4.03 10.31 0.05
C LYS A 113 4.55 9.19 0.94
N LEU A 114 4.68 8.00 0.36
CA LEU A 114 5.23 6.81 0.99
C LEU A 114 6.55 6.44 0.32
N ASP A 115 7.32 5.57 0.97
CA ASP A 115 8.50 4.97 0.36
C ASP A 115 8.05 3.89 -0.65
N GLY A 116 8.31 4.12 -1.93
CA GLY A 116 8.01 3.17 -3.02
C GLY A 116 9.00 2.00 -3.08
N GLY A 117 10.06 2.04 -2.26
CA GLY A 117 11.17 1.09 -2.30
C GLY A 117 12.22 1.46 -3.34
N ASP A 118 13.26 0.63 -3.44
CA ASP A 118 14.32 0.80 -4.42
C ASP A 118 14.74 -0.53 -5.09
N LEU A 119 15.68 -0.45 -6.04
CA LEU A 119 16.16 -1.58 -6.82
C LEU A 119 17.17 -2.49 -6.08
N ARG A 120 17.30 -2.39 -4.75
CA ARG A 120 18.16 -3.27 -3.98
C ARG A 120 17.57 -4.67 -3.91
N ASP A 121 18.43 -5.69 -3.84
CA ASP A 121 17.99 -7.10 -3.88
C ASP A 121 17.17 -7.52 -2.64
N ASP A 122 17.22 -6.75 -1.55
CA ASP A 122 16.47 -6.95 -0.31
C ASP A 122 15.11 -6.25 -0.29
N THR A 123 14.83 -5.37 -1.26
CA THR A 123 13.54 -4.69 -1.37
C THR A 123 12.47 -5.68 -1.87
N PRO A 124 11.31 -5.76 -1.20
CA PRO A 124 10.21 -6.59 -1.68
C PRO A 124 9.71 -6.13 -3.05
N VAL A 125 9.52 -7.08 -3.97
CA VAL A 125 8.90 -6.84 -5.28
C VAL A 125 7.38 -7.04 -5.14
N PRO A 126 6.50 -6.23 -5.78
CA PRO A 126 6.79 -5.14 -6.73
C PRO A 126 7.15 -3.81 -6.05
N PHE A 127 8.04 -3.03 -6.67
CA PHE A 127 8.29 -1.63 -6.30
C PHE A 127 7.66 -0.71 -7.35
N SER A 128 7.25 0.47 -6.90
CA SER A 128 6.76 1.56 -7.75
C SER A 128 7.79 2.68 -7.76
N ASP A 129 7.81 3.52 -8.80
CA ASP A 129 8.74 4.66 -8.86
C ASP A 129 8.30 5.77 -7.90
N ALA A 130 6.98 5.91 -7.66
CA ALA A 130 6.43 6.67 -6.54
C ALA A 130 5.18 6.01 -5.96
N LEU A 131 5.02 6.10 -4.64
CA LEU A 131 3.91 5.52 -3.90
C LEU A 131 3.28 6.58 -3.00
N TYR A 132 1.95 6.64 -2.98
CA TYR A 132 1.21 7.55 -2.12
C TYR A 132 0.09 6.81 -1.39
N GLY A 133 -0.06 7.09 -0.10
CA GLY A 133 -1.23 6.68 0.66
C GLY A 133 -2.39 7.61 0.39
N TRP A 134 -3.58 7.08 0.14
CA TRP A 134 -4.79 7.83 -0.20
C TRP A 134 -5.92 7.55 0.81
N PRO A 135 -6.19 8.47 1.74
CA PRO A 135 -7.24 8.29 2.75
C PRO A 135 -8.67 8.42 2.19
N GLY A 136 -8.80 8.89 0.95
CA GLY A 136 -10.10 9.08 0.29
C GLY A 136 -10.69 7.84 -0.35
N PHE A 137 -9.97 6.71 -0.36
CA PHE A 137 -10.50 5.45 -0.90
C PHE A 137 -11.68 4.95 -0.08
N ARG A 138 -12.77 4.59 -0.76
CA ARG A 138 -13.96 4.02 -0.16
C ARG A 138 -14.38 2.76 -0.89
N ALA A 139 -14.58 1.69 -0.13
CA ALA A 139 -15.09 0.40 -0.57
C ALA A 139 -16.37 0.09 0.21
N LYS A 140 -17.41 -0.30 -0.50
CA LYS A 140 -18.68 -0.71 0.09
C LYS A 140 -18.74 -2.23 0.23
N ASP A 141 -19.60 -2.70 1.12
CA ASP A 141 -19.82 -4.13 1.37
C ASP A 141 -20.37 -4.88 0.15
N ASP A 142 -20.94 -4.17 -0.83
CA ASP A 142 -21.42 -4.73 -2.10
C ASP A 142 -20.28 -4.97 -3.12
N GLY A 143 -19.03 -4.71 -2.73
CA GLY A 143 -17.85 -4.84 -3.59
C GLY A 143 -17.61 -3.66 -4.52
N THR A 144 -18.44 -2.61 -4.46
CA THR A 144 -18.22 -1.38 -5.24
C THR A 144 -17.22 -0.45 -4.54
N SER A 145 -16.48 0.35 -5.31
CA SER A 145 -15.55 1.34 -4.77
C SER A 145 -15.62 2.66 -5.53
N ASN A 146 -15.02 3.71 -4.97
CA ASN A 146 -14.92 5.01 -5.63
C ASN A 146 -13.77 5.11 -6.66
N MET A 147 -13.09 4.01 -6.98
CA MET A 147 -11.93 4.02 -7.89
C MET A 147 -12.27 4.49 -9.28
N GLY A 148 -13.38 4.03 -9.87
CA GLY A 148 -13.75 4.45 -11.23
C GLY A 148 -13.94 5.97 -11.34
N LEU A 149 -14.56 6.59 -10.33
CA LEU A 149 -14.71 8.05 -10.26
C LEU A 149 -13.36 8.75 -10.07
N ALA A 150 -12.47 8.18 -9.26
CA ALA A 150 -11.14 8.71 -9.03
C ALA A 150 -10.26 8.63 -10.29
N THR A 151 -10.34 7.54 -11.05
CA THR A 151 -9.67 7.39 -12.34
C THR A 151 -10.13 8.46 -13.33
N MET A 152 -11.44 8.74 -13.41
CA MET A 152 -11.93 9.81 -14.29
C MET A 152 -11.34 11.17 -13.93
N ARG A 153 -11.29 11.50 -12.63
CA ARG A 153 -10.69 12.77 -12.15
C ARG A 153 -9.21 12.91 -12.39
N LEU A 154 -8.49 11.81 -12.54
CA LEU A 154 -7.05 11.82 -12.81
C LEU A 154 -6.75 12.08 -14.29
N VAL A 155 -7.68 11.70 -15.18
CA VAL A 155 -7.54 11.82 -16.63
C VAL A 155 -8.03 13.18 -17.14
N ASP A 156 -8.98 13.79 -16.44
CA ASP A 156 -9.51 15.13 -16.71
C ASP A 156 -8.53 16.25 -16.32
#